data_AF-A0A7S2GRE0-F1
#
_entry.id   AF-A0A7S2GRE0-F1
#
_cell.length_a   1.000
_cell.length_b   1.000
_cell.length_c   1.000
_cell.angle_alpha   90.00
_cell.angle_beta   90.00
_cell.angle_gamma   90.00
#
_symmetry.space_group_name_H-M   'P 1'
#
loop_
_entity.id
_entity.type
_entity.pdbx_description
1 polymer ?
#
loop_
_entity_poly.entity_id
_entity_poly.type
_entity_poly.pdbx_seq_one_letter_code
_entity_poly.pdbx_strand_id
1 'polypeptide(L)'
;QHKGRAFALFRHPVDRAVSLFYYRQIADWEKKEGVYRPELAEIEIQSWFEKRKNSKENGGYMVSLILNKDRKEQITEEDMVIAKRILREKYLVGLTNEMVESIERFDKYFGWYDNEQRPTCQDLFIIKGKNSNAHKKVEEGSDVWNLIAANHAADVELYDYAVELFEEQRALFL
;
A
#
# COMPACT_ATOMS: atom_id res chain seq x y z
N GLN A 1 -6.89 15.16 27.21
CA GLN A 1 -5.77 14.65 26.39
C GLN A 1 -6.35 14.23 25.05
N HIS A 2 -6.14 14.99 23.96
CA HIS A 2 -6.67 14.64 22.64
C HIS A 2 -5.69 13.69 21.95
N LYS A 3 -6.00 12.40 21.92
CA LYS A 3 -5.22 11.43 21.12
C LYS A 3 -5.68 11.55 19.66
N GLY A 4 -4.73 11.68 18.74
CA GLY A 4 -5.03 11.67 17.31
C GLY A 4 -5.70 10.36 16.92
N ARG A 5 -6.67 10.42 16.00
CA ARG A 5 -7.28 9.26 15.36
C ARG A 5 -6.61 9.09 14.00
N ALA A 6 -6.08 7.90 13.71
CA ALA A 6 -5.37 7.62 12.46
C ALA A 6 -6.24 6.78 11.51
N PHE A 7 -5.98 6.92 10.22
CA PHE A 7 -6.51 6.04 9.19
C PHE A 7 -5.40 5.73 8.18
N ALA A 8 -5.53 4.63 7.45
CA ALA A 8 -4.54 4.23 6.47
C ALA A 8 -5.21 3.54 5.28
N LEU A 9 -4.67 3.77 4.08
CA LEU A 9 -5.07 3.11 2.85
C LEU A 9 -4.03 2.07 2.47
N PHE A 10 -4.49 0.83 2.28
CA PHE A 10 -3.66 -0.31 1.93
C PHE A 10 -3.85 -0.69 0.48
N ARG A 11 -2.74 -1.02 -0.19
CA ARG A 11 -2.72 -1.58 -1.54
C ARG A 11 -2.02 -2.93 -1.48
N HIS A 12 -2.51 -3.90 -2.24
CA HIS A 12 -1.89 -5.21 -2.30
C HIS A 12 -0.37 -5.07 -2.58
N PRO A 13 0.52 -5.73 -1.81
CA PRO A 13 1.96 -5.50 -1.91
C PRO A 13 2.55 -5.83 -3.28
N VAL A 14 2.01 -6.83 -3.97
CA VAL A 14 2.41 -7.15 -5.36
C VAL A 14 2.07 -5.99 -6.29
N ASP A 15 0.83 -5.48 -6.24
CA ASP A 15 0.42 -4.35 -7.07
C ASP A 15 1.24 -3.09 -6.78
N ARG A 16 1.55 -2.85 -5.50
CA ARG A 16 2.42 -1.76 -5.08
C ARG A 16 3.82 -1.92 -5.66
N ALA A 17 4.40 -3.12 -5.59
CA ALA A 17 5.75 -3.41 -6.09
C ALA A 17 5.84 -3.30 -7.61
N VAL A 18 4.86 -3.84 -8.34
CA VAL A 18 4.74 -3.72 -9.81
C VAL A 18 4.58 -2.26 -10.21
N SER A 19 3.67 -1.53 -9.56
CA SER A 19 3.45 -0.11 -9.81
C SER A 19 4.70 0.72 -9.56
N LEU A 20 5.47 0.41 -8.51
CA LEU A 20 6.72 1.10 -8.20
C LEU A 20 7.81 0.79 -9.25
N PHE A 21 7.89 -0.45 -9.72
CA PHE A 21 8.84 -0.84 -10.77
C PHE A 21 8.63 -0.01 -12.04
N TYR A 22 7.40 0.06 -12.54
CA TYR A 22 7.08 0.86 -13.73
C TYR A 22 7.13 2.37 -13.48
N TYR A 23 6.73 2.84 -12.30
CA TYR A 23 6.81 4.27 -11.95
C TYR A 23 8.24 4.81 -12.08
N ARG A 24 9.21 4.06 -11.55
CA ARG A 24 10.61 4.47 -11.57
C ARG A 24 11.18 4.60 -12.99
N GLN A 25 10.62 3.91 -13.98
CA GLN A 25 11.06 4.00 -15.37
C GLN A 25 10.78 5.34 -16.03
N ILE A 26 9.75 6.07 -15.54
CA ILE A 26 9.21 7.24 -16.23
C ILE A 26 9.24 8.53 -15.38
N ALA A 27 9.50 8.42 -14.08
CA ALA A 27 9.40 9.52 -13.12
C ALA A 27 10.54 10.56 -13.21
N ASP A 28 10.86 11.06 -14.41
CA ASP A 28 11.92 12.04 -14.67
C ASP A 28 11.69 13.40 -13.98
N TRP A 29 10.44 13.70 -13.64
CA TRP A 29 10.01 14.89 -12.91
C TRP A 29 10.31 14.83 -11.40
N GLU A 30 10.65 13.67 -10.85
CA GLU A 30 10.95 13.51 -9.43
C GLU A 30 12.35 14.02 -9.10
N LYS A 31 12.43 15.06 -8.27
CA LYS A 31 13.71 15.70 -7.91
C LYS A 31 14.59 14.86 -6.99
N LYS A 32 14.03 13.82 -6.36
CA LYS A 32 14.75 12.99 -5.39
C LYS A 32 15.63 11.98 -6.13
N GLU A 33 16.92 12.02 -5.82
CA GLU A 33 17.91 11.09 -6.37
C GLU A 33 17.51 9.62 -6.12
N GLY A 34 17.65 8.79 -7.16
CA GLY A 34 17.36 7.36 -7.12
C GLY A 34 15.89 6.97 -7.32
N VAL A 35 14.98 7.93 -7.49
CA VAL A 35 13.57 7.67 -7.86
C VAL A 35 13.45 7.36 -9.35
N TYR A 36 13.90 8.26 -10.23
CA TYR A 36 13.96 7.99 -11.67
C TYR A 36 15.09 7.01 -11.98
N ARG A 37 14.76 5.92 -12.67
CA ARG A 37 15.63 4.82 -13.07
C ARG A 37 15.24 4.33 -14.46
N PRO A 38 15.58 5.09 -15.52
CA PRO A 38 15.23 4.73 -16.90
C PRO A 38 15.83 3.39 -17.33
N GLU A 39 16.93 2.95 -16.71
CA GLU A 39 17.54 1.65 -16.97
C GLU A 39 16.62 0.46 -16.68
N LEU A 40 15.55 0.65 -15.89
CA LEU A 40 14.57 -0.39 -15.60
C LEU A 40 13.65 -0.67 -16.79
N ALA A 41 13.53 0.23 -17.77
CA ALA A 41 12.69 0.02 -18.95
C ALA A 41 13.21 -1.11 -19.84
N GLU A 42 14.52 -1.35 -19.79
CA GLU A 42 15.21 -2.42 -20.54
C GLU A 42 15.28 -3.75 -19.76
N ILE A 43 14.69 -3.81 -18.56
CA ILE A 43 14.75 -4.98 -17.69
C ILE A 43 13.37 -5.64 -17.62
N GLU A 44 13.33 -6.94 -17.86
CA GLU A 44 12.13 -7.75 -17.68
C GLU A 44 11.80 -7.90 -16.18
N ILE A 45 10.52 -7.74 -15.81
CA ILE A 45 10.10 -7.58 -14.42
C ILE A 45 10.39 -8.82 -13.57
N GLN A 46 10.22 -10.03 -14.12
CA GLN A 46 10.56 -11.26 -13.43
C GLN A 46 12.05 -11.29 -13.09
N SER A 47 12.91 -11.04 -14.08
CA SER A 47 14.36 -10.96 -13.93
C SER A 47 14.78 -9.93 -12.87
N TRP A 48 14.08 -8.80 -12.78
CA TRP A 48 14.32 -7.77 -11.76
C TRP A 48 14.07 -8.28 -10.33
N PHE A 49 12.97 -9.00 -10.11
CA PHE A 49 12.60 -9.55 -8.81
C PHE A 49 13.34 -10.84 -8.45
N GLU A 50 13.74 -11.65 -9.43
CA GLU A 50 14.59 -12.82 -9.23
C GLU A 50 15.96 -12.43 -8.66
N LYS A 51 16.60 -11.41 -9.25
CA LYS A 51 17.88 -10.86 -8.76
C LYS A 51 17.81 -10.31 -7.33
N ARG A 52 16.60 -10.04 -6.85
CA ARG A 52 16.34 -9.49 -5.51
C ARG A 52 15.61 -10.47 -4.61
N LYS A 53 15.53 -11.73 -5.01
CA LYS A 53 15.03 -12.80 -4.16
C LYS A 53 15.86 -12.81 -2.87
N ASN A 54 15.19 -12.74 -1.72
CA ASN A 54 15.81 -12.61 -0.39
C ASN A 54 16.52 -11.27 -0.09
N SER A 55 16.31 -10.22 -0.89
CA SER A 55 16.80 -8.89 -0.52
C SER A 55 16.06 -8.41 0.73
N LYS A 56 16.82 -8.03 1.76
CA LYS A 56 16.29 -7.38 2.97
C LYS A 56 15.55 -6.07 2.66
N GLU A 57 15.82 -5.46 1.50
CA GLU A 57 15.25 -4.18 1.10
C GLU A 57 13.83 -4.29 0.49
N ASN A 58 13.36 -5.51 0.18
CA ASN A 58 12.09 -5.69 -0.53
C ASN A 58 10.94 -6.18 0.37
N GLY A 59 11.22 -6.96 1.42
CA GLY A 59 10.18 -7.51 2.29
C GLY A 59 9.94 -6.64 3.52
N GLY A 60 8.71 -6.17 3.75
CA GLY A 60 8.33 -5.55 5.02
C GLY A 60 8.23 -4.03 5.03
N TYR A 61 8.18 -3.35 3.88
CA TYR A 61 8.06 -1.89 3.82
C TYR A 61 6.85 -1.35 4.62
N MET A 62 5.69 -2.01 4.51
CA MET A 62 4.47 -1.59 5.23
C MET A 62 4.61 -1.87 6.72
N VAL A 63 5.17 -3.03 7.09
CA VAL A 63 5.41 -3.39 8.49
C VAL A 63 6.38 -2.40 9.14
N SER A 64 7.52 -2.12 8.51
CA SER A 64 8.48 -1.12 8.97
C SER A 64 7.86 0.26 9.12
N LEU A 65 6.95 0.65 8.20
CA LEU A 65 6.28 1.95 8.27
C LEU A 65 5.36 2.07 9.49
N ILE A 66 4.61 1.01 9.81
CA ILE A 66 3.72 0.98 10.99
C ILE A 66 4.52 1.00 12.29
N LEU A 67 5.63 0.27 12.33
CA LEU A 67 6.49 0.16 13.51
C LEU A 67 7.47 1.33 13.66
N ASN A 68 7.60 2.19 12.65
CA ASN A 68 8.67 3.18 12.54
C ASN A 68 10.07 2.54 12.69
N LYS A 69 10.27 1.38 12.05
CA LYS A 69 11.50 0.57 12.07
C LYS A 69 12.38 0.90 10.87
N ASP A 70 13.72 0.80 11.00
CA ASP A 70 14.62 0.98 9.85
C ASP A 70 14.35 -0.14 8.82
N ARG A 71 14.26 0.23 7.54
CA ARG A 71 13.97 -0.69 6.44
C ARG A 71 15.08 -1.70 6.17
N LYS A 72 16.26 -1.52 6.76
CA LYS A 72 17.38 -2.47 6.68
C LYS A 72 17.27 -3.58 7.71
N GLU A 73 16.45 -3.39 8.74
CA GLU A 73 16.23 -4.39 9.77
C GLU A 73 15.28 -5.48 9.26
N GLN A 74 15.50 -6.69 9.74
CA GLN A 74 14.63 -7.82 9.42
C GLN A 74 13.32 -7.70 10.20
N ILE A 75 12.21 -8.03 9.53
CA ILE A 75 10.91 -8.21 10.19
C ILE A 75 10.89 -9.54 10.91
N THR A 76 10.67 -9.50 12.22
CA THR A 76 10.50 -10.66 13.09
C THR A 76 9.02 -11.03 13.26
N GLU A 77 8.74 -12.18 13.86
CA GLU A 77 7.38 -12.56 14.24
C GLU A 77 6.79 -11.58 15.27
N GLU A 78 7.60 -11.09 16.20
CA GLU A 78 7.18 -10.08 17.19
C GLU A 78 6.81 -8.75 16.53
N ASP A 79 7.57 -8.31 15.53
CA ASP A 79 7.23 -7.13 14.72
C ASP A 79 5.85 -7.28 14.09
N MET A 80 5.55 -8.45 13.52
CA MET A 80 4.24 -8.73 12.91
C MET A 80 3.10 -8.67 13.92
N VAL A 81 3.28 -9.25 15.11
CA VAL A 81 2.28 -9.18 16.19
C VAL A 81 2.02 -7.74 16.60
N ILE A 82 3.08 -6.93 16.78
CA ILE A 82 2.95 -5.52 17.16
C ILE A 82 2.29 -4.71 16.05
N ALA A 83 2.68 -4.91 14.79
CA ALA A 83 2.12 -4.18 13.66
C ALA A 83 0.62 -4.46 13.50
N LYS A 84 0.20 -5.73 13.57
CA LYS A 84 -1.21 -6.13 13.56
C LYS A 84 -1.99 -5.49 14.71
N ARG A 85 -1.45 -5.50 15.93
CA ARG A 85 -2.08 -4.84 17.09
C ARG A 85 -2.24 -3.33 16.88
N ILE A 86 -1.21 -2.65 16.36
CA ILE A 86 -1.28 -1.21 16.07
C ILE A 86 -2.38 -0.92 15.05
N LEU A 87 -2.47 -1.71 13.97
CA LEU A 87 -3.54 -1.54 12.98
C LEU A 87 -4.92 -1.69 13.60
N ARG A 88 -5.15 -2.77 14.34
CA ARG A 88 -6.44 -3.04 14.97
C ARG A 88 -6.86 -1.94 15.95
N GLU A 89 -5.92 -1.45 16.75
CA GLU A 89 -6.26 -0.53 17.84
C GLU A 89 -6.23 0.95 17.47
N LYS A 90 -5.46 1.34 16.45
CA LYS A 90 -5.12 2.76 16.20
C LYS A 90 -5.61 3.27 14.84
N TYR A 91 -5.90 2.38 13.89
CA TYR A 91 -6.22 2.76 12.52
C TYR A 91 -7.65 2.40 12.16
N LEU A 92 -8.34 3.35 11.52
CA LEU A 92 -9.41 3.01 10.59
C LEU A 92 -8.77 2.59 9.27
N VAL A 93 -9.04 1.37 8.84
CA VAL A 93 -8.43 0.77 7.64
C VAL A 93 -9.29 1.10 6.42
N GLY A 94 -8.62 1.41 5.32
CA GLY A 94 -9.21 1.45 3.99
C GLY A 94 -8.34 0.71 2.98
N LEU A 95 -8.91 0.34 1.85
CA LEU A 95 -8.25 -0.41 0.78
C LEU A 95 -8.31 0.38 -0.53
N THR A 96 -7.23 0.40 -1.30
CA THR A 96 -7.17 1.18 -2.54
C THR A 96 -8.04 0.60 -3.66
N ASN A 97 -8.31 -0.71 -3.66
CA ASN A 97 -9.27 -1.35 -4.56
C ASN A 97 -10.72 -1.07 -4.15
N GLU A 98 -10.96 -0.71 -2.89
CA GLU A 98 -12.26 -0.28 -2.35
C GLU A 98 -12.22 1.22 -2.00
N MET A 99 -11.60 2.05 -2.85
CA MET A 99 -11.31 3.45 -2.52
C MET A 99 -12.57 4.26 -2.19
N VAL A 100 -13.65 4.07 -2.95
CA VAL A 100 -14.92 4.78 -2.72
C VAL A 100 -15.46 4.45 -1.34
N GLU A 101 -15.63 3.16 -1.03
CA GLU A 101 -16.10 2.72 0.28
C GLU A 101 -15.16 3.14 1.42
N SER A 102 -13.85 3.10 1.19
CA SER A 102 -12.86 3.55 2.17
C SER A 102 -13.02 5.02 2.53
N ILE A 103 -13.20 5.89 1.53
CA ILE A 103 -13.41 7.32 1.75
C ILE A 103 -14.75 7.59 2.45
N GLU A 104 -15.83 6.91 2.04
CA GLU A 104 -17.14 7.03 2.70
C GLU A 104 -17.07 6.66 4.19
N ARG A 105 -16.35 5.58 4.52
CA ARG A 105 -16.12 5.16 5.91
C ARG A 105 -15.28 6.18 6.68
N PHE A 106 -14.26 6.76 6.05
CA PHE A 106 -13.46 7.82 6.68
C PHE A 106 -14.33 9.05 6.96
N ASP A 107 -15.10 9.50 5.97
CA ASP A 107 -16.00 10.65 6.10
C ASP A 107 -16.98 10.43 7.26
N LYS A 108 -17.61 9.25 7.32
CA LYS A 108 -18.54 8.88 8.40
C LYS A 108 -17.88 8.82 9.77
N TYR A 109 -16.70 8.20 9.89
CA TYR A 109 -16.02 8.01 11.18
C TYR A 109 -15.46 9.30 11.76
N PHE A 110 -14.87 10.14 10.91
CA PHE A 110 -14.25 11.40 11.33
C PHE A 110 -15.24 12.56 11.40
N GLY A 111 -16.44 12.38 10.86
CA GLY A 111 -17.43 13.45 10.72
C GLY A 111 -16.99 14.47 9.68
N TRP A 112 -16.20 14.05 8.69
CA TRP A 112 -15.91 14.88 7.54
C TRP A 112 -17.13 14.84 6.63
N TYR A 113 -18.12 15.68 6.91
CA TYR A 113 -19.20 16.01 5.99
C TYR A 113 -18.97 17.46 5.60
N ASP A 114 -18.83 17.78 4.31
CA ASP A 114 -18.57 19.17 3.89
C ASP A 114 -19.40 19.55 2.67
N ASN A 115 -19.99 20.74 2.77
CA ASN A 115 -19.96 21.89 1.86
C ASN A 115 -20.11 21.60 0.36
N GLU A 116 -20.96 22.38 -0.31
CA GLU A 116 -21.40 22.25 -1.71
C GLU A 116 -20.29 22.04 -2.79
N GLN A 117 -19.01 22.27 -2.47
CA GLN A 117 -17.87 22.13 -3.38
C GLN A 117 -17.11 20.80 -3.28
N ARG A 118 -17.43 19.93 -2.31
CA ARG A 118 -16.68 18.70 -2.04
C ARG A 118 -16.80 17.60 -3.11
N PRO A 119 -17.99 17.33 -3.71
CA PRO A 119 -18.16 16.22 -4.65
C PRO A 119 -17.18 16.30 -5.83
N THR A 120 -17.01 17.50 -6.40
CA THR A 120 -16.19 17.70 -7.61
C THR A 120 -14.68 17.53 -7.37
N CYS A 121 -14.18 17.78 -6.16
CA CYS A 121 -12.77 17.62 -5.84
C CYS A 121 -12.43 16.17 -5.47
N GLN A 122 -13.26 15.52 -4.65
CA GLN A 122 -13.07 14.12 -4.25
C GLN A 122 -13.13 13.19 -5.48
N ASP A 123 -14.10 13.39 -6.37
CA ASP A 123 -14.24 12.58 -7.58
C ASP A 123 -12.99 12.66 -8.48
N LEU A 124 -12.37 13.83 -8.60
CA LEU A 124 -11.15 14.00 -9.40
C LEU A 124 -9.95 13.23 -8.85
N PHE A 125 -9.85 13.03 -7.53
CA PHE A 125 -8.73 12.31 -6.93
C PHE A 125 -9.03 10.83 -6.69
N ILE A 126 -10.28 10.49 -6.37
CA ILE A 126 -10.74 9.12 -6.10
C ILE A 126 -10.92 8.35 -7.41
N ILE A 127 -11.56 8.95 -8.41
CA ILE A 127 -11.90 8.27 -9.67
C ILE A 127 -10.74 8.35 -10.66
N LYS A 128 -10.12 9.53 -10.80
CA LYS A 128 -9.04 9.74 -11.79
C LYS A 128 -7.68 9.26 -11.28
N GLY A 129 -7.43 9.38 -9.98
CA GLY A 129 -6.15 9.09 -9.34
C GLY A 129 -5.03 10.04 -9.82
N LYS A 130 -4.16 10.46 -8.89
CA LYS A 130 -2.95 11.23 -9.25
C LYS A 130 -1.80 10.24 -9.47
N ASN A 131 -1.12 10.32 -10.61
CA ASN A 131 -0.03 9.41 -11.01
C ASN A 131 -0.47 7.94 -11.24
N SER A 132 -1.72 7.72 -11.67
CA SER A 132 -2.22 6.43 -12.16
C SER A 132 -1.58 6.08 -13.51
N ASN A 133 -0.29 5.77 -13.51
CA ASN A 133 0.42 5.40 -14.73
C ASN A 133 -0.01 4.00 -15.15
N ALA A 134 -0.57 3.89 -16.36
CA ALA A 134 -0.91 2.61 -16.93
C ALA A 134 0.36 1.76 -17.07
N HIS A 135 0.31 0.54 -16.55
CA HIS A 135 1.40 -0.41 -16.64
C HIS A 135 0.82 -1.82 -16.78
N LYS A 136 1.65 -2.74 -17.25
CA LYS A 136 1.26 -4.14 -17.39
C LYS A 136 0.96 -4.70 -15.99
N LYS A 137 -0.27 -5.15 -15.78
CA LYS A 137 -0.64 -5.89 -14.58
C LYS A 137 -0.01 -7.28 -14.62
N VAL A 138 0.36 -7.78 -13.46
CA VAL A 138 0.79 -9.17 -13.28
C VAL A 138 -0.43 -9.96 -12.80
N GLU A 139 -0.75 -11.06 -13.50
CA GLU A 139 -1.90 -11.90 -13.17
C GLU A 139 -1.68 -12.61 -11.83
N GLU A 140 -2.70 -12.57 -10.97
CA GLU A 140 -2.67 -13.25 -9.68
C GLU A 140 -2.46 -14.76 -9.85
N GLY A 141 -1.60 -15.35 -9.03
CA GLY A 141 -1.22 -16.76 -9.11
C GLY A 141 -0.23 -17.11 -10.23
N SER A 142 0.13 -16.19 -11.13
CA SER A 142 1.22 -16.40 -12.09
C SER A 142 2.59 -16.55 -11.41
N ASP A 143 3.58 -17.13 -12.09
CA ASP A 143 4.93 -17.31 -11.55
C ASP A 143 5.56 -15.99 -11.09
N VAL A 144 5.38 -14.92 -11.88
CA VAL A 144 5.87 -13.59 -11.55
C VAL A 144 5.15 -13.04 -10.32
N TRP A 145 3.83 -13.25 -10.21
CA TRP A 145 3.07 -12.81 -9.04
C TRP A 145 3.54 -13.53 -7.78
N ASN A 146 3.68 -14.86 -7.83
CA ASN A 146 4.13 -15.68 -6.71
C ASN A 146 5.54 -15.30 -6.26
N LEU A 147 6.43 -15.02 -7.22
CA LEU A 147 7.77 -14.52 -6.94
C LEU A 147 7.74 -13.17 -6.19
N ILE A 148 6.92 -12.23 -6.66
CA ILE A 148 6.81 -10.91 -6.00
C ILE A 148 6.16 -11.05 -4.63
N ALA A 149 5.10 -11.86 -4.49
CA ALA A 149 4.44 -12.12 -3.22
C ALA A 149 5.40 -12.72 -2.20
N ALA A 150 6.19 -13.74 -2.60
CA ALA A 150 7.20 -14.34 -1.74
C ALA A 150 8.28 -13.32 -1.30
N ASN A 151 8.71 -12.44 -2.20
CA ASN A 151 9.65 -11.37 -1.88
C ASN A 151 9.08 -10.30 -0.91
N HIS A 152 7.75 -10.23 -0.76
CA HIS A 152 7.03 -9.28 0.08
C HIS A 152 6.16 -9.96 1.13
N ALA A 153 6.50 -11.20 1.54
CA ALA A 153 5.63 -12.05 2.37
C ALA A 153 5.11 -11.36 3.65
N ALA A 154 5.96 -10.62 4.36
CA ALA A 154 5.55 -9.89 5.56
C ALA A 154 4.53 -8.77 5.27
N ASP A 155 4.68 -8.06 4.14
CA ASP A 155 3.70 -7.06 3.72
C ASP A 155 2.40 -7.72 3.25
N VAL A 156 2.48 -8.90 2.62
CA VAL A 156 1.30 -9.69 2.18
C VAL A 156 0.50 -10.11 3.41
N GLU A 157 1.16 -10.72 4.39
CA GLU A 157 0.52 -11.13 5.65
C GLU A 157 -0.14 -9.95 6.38
N LEU A 158 0.50 -8.78 6.38
CA LEU A 158 -0.06 -7.56 6.96
C LEU A 158 -1.26 -7.04 6.15
N TYR A 159 -1.18 -7.11 4.81
CA TYR A 159 -2.26 -6.68 3.93
C TYR A 159 -3.50 -7.56 4.11
N ASP A 160 -3.33 -8.89 4.16
CA ASP A 160 -4.43 -9.83 4.39
C ASP A 160 -5.15 -9.53 5.71
N TYR A 161 -4.38 -9.23 6.76
CA TYR A 161 -4.93 -8.78 8.02
C TYR A 161 -5.64 -7.42 7.94
N ALA A 162 -5.15 -6.50 7.11
CA ALA A 162 -5.82 -5.23 6.86
C ALA A 162 -7.17 -5.44 6.14
N VAL A 163 -7.26 -6.42 5.23
CA VAL A 163 -8.53 -6.81 4.59
C VAL A 163 -9.51 -7.37 5.63
N GLU A 164 -9.06 -8.25 6.53
CA GLU A 164 -9.89 -8.74 7.64
C GLU A 164 -10.41 -7.59 8.51
N LEU A 165 -9.53 -6.66 8.91
CA LEU A 165 -9.91 -5.49 9.71
C LEU A 165 -10.88 -4.57 8.94
N PHE A 166 -10.68 -4.38 7.65
CA PHE A 166 -11.59 -3.60 6.82
C PHE A 166 -13.01 -4.21 6.89
N GLU A 167 -13.15 -5.52 6.78
CA GLU A 167 -14.44 -6.19 6.91
C GLU A 167 -15.02 -6.10 8.33
N GLU A 168 -14.22 -6.38 9.38
CA GLU A 168 -14.65 -6.26 10.78
C GLU A 168 -15.13 -4.83 11.12
N GLN A 169 -14.43 -3.81 10.62
CA GLN A 169 -14.74 -2.41 10.89
C GLN A 169 -16.03 -1.92 10.22
N ARG A 170 -16.66 -2.69 9.31
CA ARG A 170 -18.01 -2.40 8.80
C ARG A 170 -19.01 -2.20 9.94
N ALA A 171 -18.85 -2.94 11.04
CA ALA A 171 -19.73 -2.85 12.21
C ALA A 171 -19.72 -1.47 12.91
N LEU A 172 -18.72 -0.62 12.66
CA LEU A 172 -18.69 0.77 13.15
C LEU A 172 -19.70 1.68 12.45
N PHE A 173 -20.28 1.19 11.34
CA PHE A 173 -21.09 1.98 10.42
C PHE A 173 -22.50 1.39 10.17
N LEU A 174 -22.84 0.27 10.80
CA LEU A 174 -24.20 -0.27 10.86
C LEU A 174 -25.01 0.49 11.91
#